data_AF-A0A5M4FB64-F1
#
_entry.id   AF-A0A5M4FB64-F1
#
_cell.length_a   1.000
_cell.length_b   1.000
_cell.length_c   1.000
_cell.angle_alpha   90.00
_cell.angle_beta   90.00
_cell.angle_gamma   90.00
#
_symmetry.space_group_name_H-M   'P 1'
#
loop_
_entity.id
_entity.type
_entity.pdbx_description
1 polymer ?
#
loop_
_entity_poly.entity_id
_entity_poly.type
_entity_poly.pdbx_seq_one_letter_code
_entity_poly.pdbx_strand_id
1 'polypeptide(L)'
;MSINEPPPPQRGLTGAERGPDLTDLEHQVADARSVPQKLLAAANPKNYFGMVKEYPAGIKQFLWLCLGILYPFWLLGVVIAWPVIIVLKAVGWVLFQIWWFCTGWFWKRLGGEKPSKERRAEIDQERAAKLADSNAQQYE
;
A
#
# COMPACT_ATOMS: atom_id res chain seq x y z
N MET A 1 -44.77 49.31 -56.23
CA MET A 1 -44.03 49.35 -54.97
C MET A 1 -43.52 47.94 -54.66
N SER A 2 -42.24 47.66 -54.90
CA SER A 2 -41.60 46.40 -54.43
C SER A 2 -41.13 46.67 -53.00
N ILE A 3 -41.67 45.93 -52.05
CA ILE A 3 -41.29 45.99 -50.63
C ILE A 3 -39.96 45.24 -50.51
N ASN A 4 -38.91 45.95 -50.12
CA ASN A 4 -37.57 45.42 -49.91
C ASN A 4 -37.54 44.81 -48.49
N GLU A 5 -37.86 43.53 -48.37
CA GLU A 5 -37.86 42.83 -47.09
C GLU A 5 -36.44 42.34 -46.77
N PRO A 6 -35.90 42.63 -45.57
CA PRO A 6 -34.55 42.22 -45.20
C PRO A 6 -34.46 40.68 -45.08
N PRO A 7 -33.29 40.08 -45.40
CA PRO A 7 -33.13 38.63 -45.38
C PRO A 7 -33.44 38.07 -43.98
N PRO A 8 -34.09 36.90 -43.88
CA PRO A 8 -34.49 36.31 -42.61
C PRO A 8 -33.25 36.06 -41.72
N PRO A 9 -33.37 36.24 -40.40
CA PRO A 9 -32.27 36.06 -39.47
C PRO A 9 -31.74 34.62 -39.55
N GLN A 10 -30.41 34.48 -39.61
CA GLN A 10 -29.74 33.18 -39.59
C GLN A 10 -30.13 32.44 -38.29
N ARG A 11 -30.89 31.37 -38.45
CA ARG A 11 -31.29 30.49 -37.35
C ARG A 11 -30.04 29.88 -36.72
N GLY A 12 -29.84 30.12 -35.42
CA GLY A 12 -28.77 29.48 -34.67
C GLY A 12 -28.94 27.95 -34.63
N LEU A 13 -27.81 27.24 -34.62
CA LEU A 13 -27.75 25.77 -34.53
C LEU A 13 -28.58 25.29 -33.33
N THR A 14 -29.53 24.39 -33.59
CA THR A 14 -30.34 23.78 -32.54
C THR A 14 -29.53 22.74 -31.77
N GLY A 15 -29.88 22.43 -30.52
CA GLY A 15 -29.10 21.50 -29.68
C GLY A 15 -28.87 20.11 -30.29
N ALA A 16 -29.69 19.70 -31.26
CA ALA A 16 -29.50 18.48 -32.04
C ALA A 16 -28.39 18.58 -33.11
N GLU A 17 -28.06 19.78 -33.58
CA GLU A 17 -27.02 20.09 -34.57
C GLU A 17 -25.70 20.51 -33.93
N ARG A 18 -25.71 20.88 -32.64
CA ARG A 18 -24.52 21.26 -31.86
C ARG A 18 -23.60 20.06 -31.55
N GLY A 19 -24.08 18.83 -31.75
CA GLY A 19 -23.43 17.64 -31.20
C GLY A 19 -23.52 17.62 -29.67
N PRO A 20 -23.16 16.50 -29.02
CA PRO A 20 -23.11 16.46 -27.58
C PRO A 20 -22.08 17.49 -27.09
N ASP A 21 -22.47 18.28 -26.08
CA ASP A 21 -21.68 19.38 -25.47
C ASP A 21 -20.56 18.76 -24.61
N LEU A 22 -19.70 17.98 -25.27
CA LEU A 22 -18.61 17.25 -24.65
C LEU A 22 -17.44 18.19 -24.53
N THR A 23 -16.92 18.27 -23.32
CA THR A 23 -15.68 19.01 -23.07
C THR A 23 -14.54 18.39 -23.91
N ASP A 24 -13.57 19.20 -24.35
CA ASP A 24 -12.37 18.72 -25.09
C ASP A 24 -11.66 17.54 -24.39
N LEU A 25 -11.90 17.38 -23.08
CA LEU A 25 -11.44 16.29 -22.25
C LEU A 25 -12.14 14.96 -22.56
N GLU A 26 -13.46 14.98 -22.73
CA GLU A 26 -14.27 13.79 -23.05
C GLU A 26 -13.95 13.29 -24.46
N HIS A 27 -13.65 14.19 -25.39
CA HIS A 27 -13.14 13.82 -26.71
C HIS A 27 -11.78 13.11 -26.64
N GLN A 28 -10.81 13.62 -25.88
CA GLN A 28 -9.50 12.97 -25.72
C GLN A 28 -9.56 11.64 -24.94
N VAL A 29 -10.47 11.53 -23.96
CA VAL A 29 -10.66 10.29 -23.18
C VAL A 29 -11.44 9.24 -23.98
N ALA A 30 -12.34 9.65 -24.90
CA ALA A 30 -13.00 8.74 -25.82
C ALA A 30 -12.02 8.18 -26.87
N ASP A 31 -11.07 9.00 -27.34
CA ASP A 31 -10.08 8.61 -28.36
C ASP A 31 -8.86 7.83 -27.81
N ALA A 32 -8.65 7.86 -26.49
CA ALA A 32 -7.53 7.18 -25.85
C ALA A 32 -7.74 5.66 -25.76
N ARG A 33 -6.96 4.92 -26.56
CA ARG A 33 -7.04 3.46 -26.76
C ARG A 33 -6.60 2.59 -25.56
N SER A 34 -6.06 3.17 -24.47
CA SER A 34 -5.58 2.39 -23.30
C SER A 34 -5.72 3.11 -21.95
N VAL A 35 -6.01 2.35 -20.88
CA VAL A 35 -6.19 2.82 -19.48
C VAL A 35 -5.01 3.67 -18.95
N PRO A 36 -3.73 3.30 -19.13
CA PRO A 36 -2.62 4.12 -18.66
C PRO A 36 -2.49 5.43 -19.45
N GLN A 37 -2.87 5.43 -20.73
CA GLN A 37 -2.85 6.62 -21.57
C GLN A 37 -4.02 7.56 -21.25
N LYS A 38 -5.17 7.02 -20.82
CA LYS A 38 -6.28 7.78 -20.21
C LYS A 38 -5.86 8.46 -18.90
N LEU A 39 -5.14 7.73 -18.03
CA LEU A 39 -4.58 8.29 -16.79
C LEU A 39 -3.56 9.40 -17.05
N LEU A 40 -2.67 9.21 -18.03
CA LEU A 40 -1.65 10.19 -18.36
C LEU A 40 -2.24 11.42 -19.07
N ALA A 41 -3.25 11.24 -19.92
CA ALA A 41 -4.01 12.33 -20.52
C ALA A 41 -4.84 13.10 -19.47
N ALA A 42 -5.40 12.40 -18.48
CA ALA A 42 -6.08 13.03 -17.34
C ALA A 42 -5.10 13.78 -16.43
N ALA A 43 -3.88 13.27 -16.26
CA ALA A 43 -2.84 13.89 -15.43
C ALA A 43 -2.03 15.00 -16.13
N ASN A 44 -2.28 15.27 -17.42
CA ASN A 44 -1.49 16.25 -18.16
C ASN A 44 -1.83 17.69 -17.69
N PRO A 45 -0.87 18.46 -17.15
CA PRO A 45 -1.12 19.79 -16.59
C PRO A 45 -1.70 20.76 -17.64
N LYS A 46 -1.43 20.54 -18.93
CA LYS A 46 -1.95 21.36 -20.02
C LYS A 46 -3.49 21.28 -20.16
N ASN A 47 -4.07 20.13 -19.81
CA ASN A 47 -5.53 19.94 -19.80
C ASN A 47 -6.20 20.66 -18.62
N TYR A 48 -5.50 20.73 -17.48
CA TYR A 48 -5.94 21.53 -16.35
C TYR A 48 -5.84 23.03 -16.64
N PHE A 49 -4.78 23.51 -17.30
CA PHE A 49 -4.66 24.94 -17.64
C PHE A 49 -5.80 25.46 -18.53
N GLY A 50 -6.43 24.60 -19.35
CA GLY A 50 -7.65 24.92 -20.11
C GLY A 50 -8.88 25.13 -19.21
N MET A 51 -9.11 24.23 -18.25
CA MET A 51 -10.20 24.33 -17.27
C MET A 51 -9.95 25.44 -16.22
N VAL A 52 -8.70 25.75 -15.94
CA VAL A 52 -8.26 26.68 -14.88
C VAL A 52 -8.46 28.15 -15.27
N LYS A 53 -8.76 28.46 -16.53
CA LYS A 53 -9.18 29.82 -16.93
C LYS A 53 -10.50 30.23 -16.27
N GLU A 54 -11.41 29.29 -16.04
CA GLU A 54 -12.69 29.51 -15.35
C GLU A 54 -12.61 29.44 -13.81
N TYR A 55 -11.52 28.90 -13.24
CA TYR A 55 -11.44 28.70 -11.79
C TYR A 55 -11.29 30.03 -11.05
N PRO A 56 -12.21 30.38 -10.13
CA PRO A 56 -12.17 31.64 -9.37
C PRO A 56 -10.88 31.73 -8.56
N ALA A 57 -10.32 32.95 -8.48
CA ALA A 57 -9.02 33.22 -7.86
C ALA A 57 -8.87 32.63 -6.45
N GLY A 58 -9.96 32.52 -5.69
CA GLY A 58 -9.98 31.93 -4.35
C GLY A 58 -9.59 30.45 -4.30
N ILE A 59 -9.99 29.63 -5.29
CA ILE A 59 -9.65 28.19 -5.29
C ILE A 59 -8.16 27.99 -5.57
N LYS A 60 -7.59 28.80 -6.47
CA LYS A 60 -6.14 28.78 -6.72
C LYS A 60 -5.39 29.13 -5.44
N GLN A 61 -5.80 30.18 -4.74
CA GLN A 61 -5.17 30.60 -3.50
C GLN A 61 -5.33 29.57 -2.38
N PHE A 62 -6.48 28.91 -2.26
CA PHE A 62 -6.69 27.81 -1.32
C PHE A 62 -5.77 26.62 -1.62
N LEU A 63 -5.59 26.24 -2.89
CA LEU A 63 -4.64 25.20 -3.28
C LEU A 63 -3.19 25.58 -2.96
N TRP A 64 -2.79 26.82 -3.25
CA TRP A 64 -1.45 27.32 -2.90
C TRP A 64 -1.22 27.39 -1.39
N LEU A 65 -2.24 27.78 -0.61
CA LEU A 65 -2.19 27.76 0.86
C LEU A 65 -2.09 26.33 1.38
N CYS A 66 -2.95 25.44 0.89
CA CYS A 66 -2.96 24.02 1.25
C CYS A 66 -1.61 23.38 0.93
N LEU A 67 -1.10 23.57 -0.28
CA LEU A 67 0.21 23.06 -0.68
C LEU A 67 1.35 23.69 0.13
N GLY A 68 1.25 24.98 0.43
CA GLY A 68 2.23 25.71 1.24
C GLY A 68 2.33 25.24 2.69
N ILE A 69 1.23 24.73 3.28
CA ILE A 69 1.22 24.19 4.65
C ILE A 69 1.45 22.67 4.66
N LEU A 70 0.80 21.95 3.75
CA LEU A 70 0.86 20.49 3.65
C LEU A 70 2.27 20.01 3.30
N TYR A 71 2.95 20.69 2.38
CA TYR A 71 4.29 20.29 1.94
C TYR A 71 5.34 20.34 3.07
N PRO A 72 5.53 21.45 3.81
CA PRO A 72 6.47 21.48 4.93
C PRO A 72 6.05 20.55 6.07
N PHE A 73 4.76 20.39 6.33
CA PHE A 73 4.27 19.43 7.33
C PHE A 73 4.63 17.98 6.95
N TRP A 74 4.41 17.62 5.69
CA TRP A 74 4.81 16.30 5.17
C TRP A 74 6.32 16.09 5.26
N LEU A 75 7.10 17.11 4.92
CA LEU A 75 8.56 17.09 5.00
C LEU A 75 9.04 16.88 6.45
N LEU A 76 8.42 17.57 7.41
CA LEU A 76 8.64 17.35 8.83
C LEU A 76 8.30 15.91 9.24
N GLY A 77 7.16 15.39 8.76
CA GLY A 77 6.75 14.01 8.97
C GLY A 77 7.79 13.00 8.48
N VAL A 78 8.35 13.20 7.28
CA VAL A 78 9.41 12.34 6.73
C VAL A 78 10.70 12.45 7.54
N VAL A 79 11.09 13.66 7.93
CA VAL A 79 12.29 13.91 8.75
C VAL A 79 12.17 13.25 10.13
N ILE A 80 10.98 13.23 10.73
CA ILE A 80 10.72 12.58 12.01
C ILE A 80 10.56 11.06 11.85
N ALA A 81 9.99 10.59 10.74
CA ALA A 81 9.83 9.16 10.48
C ALA A 81 11.17 8.43 10.43
N TRP A 82 12.21 9.07 9.90
CA TRP A 82 13.54 8.48 9.78
C TRP A 82 14.17 8.03 11.11
N PRO A 83 14.31 8.90 12.14
CA PRO A 83 14.82 8.49 13.44
C PRO A 83 13.87 7.50 14.14
N VAL A 84 12.56 7.63 13.97
CA VAL A 84 11.60 6.68 14.55
C VAL A 84 11.82 5.27 14.00
N ILE A 85 12.00 5.11 12.69
CA ILE A 85 12.29 3.81 12.07
C ILE A 85 13.62 3.25 12.58
N ILE A 86 14.67 4.08 12.68
CA ILE A 86 15.97 3.66 13.22
C ILE A 86 15.83 3.17 14.67
N VAL A 87 15.12 3.93 15.51
CA VAL A 87 14.87 3.57 16.91
C VAL A 87 14.06 2.28 17.00
N LEU A 88 12.96 2.12 16.26
CA LEU A 88 12.17 0.89 16.25
C LEU A 88 13.01 -0.31 15.83
N LYS A 89 13.88 -0.15 14.83
CA LYS A 89 14.76 -1.20 14.34
C LYS A 89 15.86 -1.53 15.35
N ALA A 90 16.42 -0.54 16.03
CA ALA A 90 17.37 -0.75 17.13
C ALA A 90 16.71 -1.46 18.31
N VAL A 91 15.51 -1.02 18.72
CA VAL A 91 14.71 -1.66 19.78
C VAL A 91 14.38 -3.10 19.41
N GLY A 92 13.92 -3.36 18.18
CA GLY A 92 13.65 -4.71 17.69
C GLY A 92 14.89 -5.60 17.70
N TRP A 93 16.05 -5.05 17.32
CA TRP A 93 17.32 -5.78 17.37
C TRP A 93 17.75 -6.10 18.81
N VAL A 94 17.62 -5.14 19.72
CA VAL A 94 17.92 -5.32 21.15
C VAL A 94 16.97 -6.35 21.78
N LEU A 95 15.67 -6.25 21.51
CA LEU A 95 14.68 -7.23 21.95
C LEU A 95 14.98 -8.62 21.41
N PHE A 96 15.43 -8.73 20.16
CA PHE A 96 15.85 -10.00 19.57
C PHE A 96 17.08 -10.58 20.26
N GLN A 97 18.08 -9.75 20.58
CA GLN A 97 19.27 -10.19 21.33
C GLN A 97 18.91 -10.64 22.76
N ILE A 98 18.06 -9.88 23.46
CA ILE A 98 17.56 -10.25 24.79
C ILE A 98 16.78 -11.55 24.70
N TRP A 99 15.88 -11.69 23.72
CA TRP A 99 15.12 -12.91 23.52
C TRP A 99 16.03 -14.10 23.21
N TRP A 100 17.03 -13.93 22.35
CA TRP A 100 18.02 -14.96 22.02
C TRP A 100 18.86 -15.36 23.23
N PHE A 101 19.32 -14.38 24.01
CA PHE A 101 20.05 -14.61 25.25
C PHE A 101 19.19 -15.34 26.28
N CYS A 102 17.95 -14.87 26.47
CA CYS A 102 16.97 -15.50 27.34
C CYS A 102 16.62 -16.90 26.84
N THR A 103 16.41 -17.15 25.55
CA THR A 103 16.12 -18.50 25.04
C THR A 103 17.32 -19.41 25.13
N GLY A 104 18.54 -18.95 24.84
CA GLY A 104 19.75 -19.75 25.01
C GLY A 104 20.00 -20.12 26.48
N TRP A 105 19.83 -19.15 27.39
CA TRP A 105 19.95 -19.38 28.82
C TRP A 105 18.79 -20.22 29.39
N PHE A 106 17.57 -19.98 28.92
CA PHE A 106 16.37 -20.74 29.29
C PHE A 106 16.45 -22.16 28.76
N TRP A 107 17.02 -22.40 27.58
CA TRP A 107 17.35 -23.73 27.08
C TRP A 107 18.46 -24.40 27.89
N LYS A 108 19.45 -23.64 28.37
CA LYS A 108 20.44 -24.16 29.30
C LYS A 108 19.84 -24.52 30.66
N ARG A 109 18.75 -23.87 31.07
CA ARG A 109 18.09 -24.06 32.37
C ARG A 109 16.92 -25.05 32.34
N LEU A 110 16.19 -25.16 31.24
CA LEU A 110 15.10 -26.12 31.00
C LEU A 110 15.55 -27.39 30.29
N GLY A 111 16.59 -27.31 29.46
CA GLY A 111 17.30 -28.47 28.92
C GLY A 111 18.19 -29.10 30.00
N GLY A 112 17.66 -29.20 31.23
CA GLY A 112 18.26 -29.93 32.33
C GLY A 112 18.75 -31.26 31.80
N GLU A 113 20.05 -31.49 32.00
CA GLU A 113 20.82 -32.66 31.58
C GLU A 113 20.11 -33.53 30.54
N LYS A 114 20.48 -33.37 29.27
CA LYS A 114 20.33 -34.49 28.32
C LYS A 114 20.87 -35.71 29.07
N PRO A 115 20.07 -36.77 29.32
CA PRO A 115 20.52 -37.90 30.11
C PRO A 115 21.86 -38.30 29.52
N SER A 116 22.87 -38.41 30.40
CA SER A 116 24.22 -38.80 29.99
C SER A 116 24.11 -40.04 29.12
N LYS A 117 25.05 -40.25 28.20
CA LYS A 117 24.99 -41.38 27.26
C LYS A 117 24.78 -42.72 27.99
N GLU A 118 25.25 -42.81 29.24
CA GLU A 118 25.08 -43.95 30.15
C GLU A 118 23.62 -44.10 30.60
N ARG A 119 22.95 -43.05 31.06
CA ARG A 119 21.53 -43.12 31.48
C ARG A 119 20.59 -43.44 30.30
N ARG A 120 20.96 -43.07 29.06
CA ARG A 120 20.22 -43.49 27.85
C ARG A 120 20.35 -44.99 27.59
N ALA A 121 21.57 -45.52 27.70
CA ALA A 121 21.83 -46.95 27.53
C ALA A 121 21.09 -47.80 28.58
N GLU A 122 21.00 -47.30 29.82
CA GLU A 122 20.25 -47.95 30.90
C GLU A 122 18.74 -47.99 30.61
N ILE A 123 18.15 -46.88 30.15
CA ILE A 123 16.72 -46.82 29.77
C ILE A 123 16.41 -47.73 28.58
N ASP A 124 17.31 -47.82 27.60
CA ASP A 124 17.15 -48.71 26.45
C ASP A 124 17.23 -50.19 26.87
N GLN A 125 18.10 -50.54 27.83
CA GLN A 125 18.15 -51.87 28.43
C GLN A 125 16.89 -52.20 29.23
N GLU A 126 16.37 -51.27 30.04
CA GLU A 126 15.10 -51.48 30.76
C GLU A 126 13.92 -51.69 29.80
N ARG A 127 13.85 -50.95 28.70
CA ARG A 127 12.83 -51.15 27.66
C ARG A 127 12.97 -52.50 26.98
N ALA A 128 14.20 -52.91 26.64
CA ALA A 128 14.46 -54.21 26.04
C ALA A 128 14.06 -55.36 26.98
N ALA A 129 14.34 -55.24 28.28
CA ALA A 129 13.95 -56.22 29.29
C ALA A 129 12.43 -56.30 29.45
N LYS A 130 11.72 -55.16 29.50
CA LYS A 130 10.25 -55.13 29.56
C LYS A 130 9.58 -55.72 28.32
N LEU A 131 10.15 -55.48 27.14
CA LEU A 131 9.68 -56.07 25.90
C LEU A 131 9.89 -57.60 25.90
N ALA A 132 11.04 -58.08 26.37
CA ALA A 132 11.31 -59.51 26.48
C ALA A 132 10.36 -60.20 27.47
N ASP A 133 10.10 -59.59 28.63
CA ASP A 133 9.16 -60.09 29.64
C ASP A 133 7.71 -60.09 29.13
N SER A 134 7.27 -59.00 28.49
CA SER A 134 5.94 -58.92 27.86
C SER A 134 5.77 -59.95 26.74
N ASN A 135 6.82 -60.22 25.97
CA ASN A 135 6.76 -61.22 24.91
C ASN A 135 6.72 -62.63 25.50
N ALA A 136 7.51 -62.91 26.55
CA ALA A 136 7.48 -64.19 27.26
C ALA A 136 6.10 -64.49 27.87
N GLN A 137 5.46 -63.50 28.50
CA GLN A 137 4.08 -63.62 29.01
C GLN A 137 3.03 -63.82 27.91
N GLN A 138 3.33 -63.46 26.66
CA GLN A 138 2.42 -63.65 25.53
C GLN A 138 2.49 -65.06 24.93
N TYR A 139 3.50 -65.85 25.31
CA TYR A 139 3.70 -67.23 24.84
C TYR A 139 3.46 -68.30 25.92
N GLU A 140 3.09 -67.91 27.15
CA GLU A 140 2.51 -68.80 28.17
C GLU A 140 0.97 -68.82 28.10
#